data_AF-A0A7H0NTW0-F1
#
_entry.id   AF-A0A7H0NTW0-F1
#
_cell.length_a   1.000
_cell.length_b   1.000
_cell.length_c   1.000
_cell.angle_alpha   90.00
_cell.angle_beta   90.00
_cell.angle_gamma   90.00
#
_symmetry.space_group_name_H-M   'P 1'
#
loop_
_entity.id
_entity.type
_entity.pdbx_description
1 polymer ?
#
loop_
_entity_poly.entity_id
_entity_poly.type
_entity_poly.pdbx_seq_one_letter_code
_entity_poly.pdbx_strand_id
1 'polypeptide(L)'
;MILMEQRTLGRTGRDVSVVGQGTWQLGGDWGEVAEDDAFGVLDAAVESGVTFFDTADVKDTVFGPEDHRTYNRHGEAFDRGETFSGIDYATGVAAAAEFAELAPEGATPAQTALRWIIQQPGVTSVIPGARSVEQARANAAAAALPPLPQATLDAVRDLCDRSIRAEVHDRW
;
A
#
# COMPACT_ATOMS: atom_id res chain seq x y z
N MET A 1 0.51 -25.33 -2.81
CA MET A 1 0.75 -23.99 -3.38
C MET A 1 -0.52 -23.19 -3.13
N ILE A 2 -0.45 -22.13 -2.31
CA ILE A 2 -1.62 -21.27 -2.10
C ILE A 2 -1.71 -20.36 -3.32
N LEU A 3 -2.86 -20.34 -3.98
CA LEU A 3 -3.09 -19.57 -5.20
C LEU A 3 -3.41 -18.11 -4.82
N MET A 4 -2.78 -17.14 -5.50
CA MET A 4 -3.10 -15.71 -5.33
C MET A 4 -4.57 -15.44 -5.69
N GLU A 5 -5.33 -14.89 -4.74
CA GLU A 5 -6.72 -14.48 -4.97
C GLU A 5 -6.78 -13.40 -6.06
N GLN A 6 -7.75 -13.52 -6.97
CA GLN A 6 -8.01 -12.56 -8.04
C GLN A 6 -9.40 -11.94 -7.85
N ARG A 7 -9.55 -10.65 -8.18
CA ARG A 7 -10.82 -9.91 -8.17
C ARG A 7 -10.98 -9.10 -9.43
N THR A 8 -12.23 -8.92 -9.87
CA THR A 8 -12.53 -8.08 -11.04
C THR A 8 -12.32 -6.60 -10.73
N LEU A 9 -11.49 -5.93 -11.52
CA LEU A 9 -11.19 -4.51 -11.38
C LEU A 9 -12.32 -3.64 -11.90
N GLY A 10 -13.19 -3.23 -10.98
CA GLY A 10 -14.28 -2.30 -11.24
C GLY A 10 -15.11 -2.71 -12.45
N ARG A 11 -15.31 -1.77 -13.39
CA ARG A 11 -16.12 -1.99 -14.61
C ARG A 11 -15.31 -2.51 -15.80
N THR A 12 -14.03 -2.80 -15.61
CA THR A 12 -13.14 -3.19 -16.72
C THR A 12 -13.35 -4.63 -17.19
N GLY A 13 -13.94 -5.49 -16.34
CA GLY A 13 -14.10 -6.91 -16.60
C GLY A 13 -12.78 -7.70 -16.56
N ARG A 14 -11.68 -7.09 -16.10
CA ARG A 14 -10.37 -7.74 -15.96
C ARG A 14 -10.17 -8.19 -14.53
N ASP A 15 -9.69 -9.40 -14.35
CA ASP A 15 -9.29 -9.90 -13.04
C ASP A 15 -7.84 -9.52 -12.73
N VAL A 16 -7.61 -9.09 -11.49
CA VAL A 16 -6.32 -8.68 -10.96
C VAL A 16 -6.07 -9.31 -9.60
N SER A 17 -4.80 -9.49 -9.24
CA SER A 17 -4.41 -10.02 -7.93
C SER A 17 -4.82 -9.06 -6.81
N VAL A 18 -5.29 -9.61 -5.67
CA VAL A 18 -5.69 -8.80 -4.50
C VAL A 18 -4.53 -8.06 -3.84
N VAL A 19 -3.29 -8.53 -4.08
CA VAL A 19 -2.07 -7.79 -3.82
C VAL A 19 -1.43 -7.47 -5.17
N GLY A 20 -1.27 -6.19 -5.46
CA GLY A 20 -0.47 -5.67 -6.56
C GLY A 20 0.95 -5.28 -6.13
N GLN A 21 1.72 -4.72 -7.05
CA GLN A 21 3.07 -4.21 -6.78
C GLN A 21 3.17 -2.74 -7.19
N GLY A 22 3.39 -1.86 -6.23
CA GLY A 22 3.79 -0.48 -6.50
C GLY A 22 5.27 -0.41 -6.86
N THR A 23 5.62 0.28 -7.94
CA THR A 23 7.02 0.33 -8.43
C THR A 23 7.71 1.65 -8.14
N TRP A 24 7.06 2.59 -7.43
CA TRP A 24 7.65 3.90 -7.13
C TRP A 24 8.97 3.80 -6.38
N GLN A 25 9.13 2.81 -5.48
CA GLN A 25 10.36 2.60 -4.73
C GLN A 25 11.52 2.07 -5.58
N LEU A 26 11.27 1.59 -6.80
CA LEU A 26 12.29 1.02 -7.69
C LEU A 26 12.98 2.08 -8.57
N GLY A 27 12.37 3.26 -8.74
CA GLY A 27 12.92 4.32 -9.59
C GLY A 27 12.57 5.76 -9.17
N GLY A 28 11.80 5.95 -8.10
CA GLY A 28 11.48 7.26 -7.55
C GLY A 28 12.53 7.76 -6.55
N ASP A 29 12.31 8.96 -5.99
CA ASP A 29 13.27 9.65 -5.13
C ASP A 29 13.45 9.05 -3.70
N TRP A 30 12.92 7.85 -3.43
CA TRP A 30 12.86 7.24 -2.08
C TRP A 30 14.03 6.28 -1.75
N GLY A 31 15.24 6.68 -2.14
CA GLY A 31 16.48 5.92 -1.96
C GLY A 31 16.89 5.16 -3.22
N GLU A 32 18.12 4.63 -3.22
CA GLU A 32 18.66 3.86 -4.34
C GLU A 32 18.34 2.37 -4.16
N VAL A 33 17.73 1.77 -5.18
CA VAL A 33 17.58 0.32 -5.34
C VAL A 33 18.46 -0.08 -6.53
N ALA A 34 19.34 -1.06 -6.33
CA ALA A 34 20.17 -1.55 -7.42
C ALA A 34 19.30 -2.18 -8.52
N GLU A 35 19.73 -2.08 -9.77
CA GLU A 35 18.96 -2.59 -10.92
C GLU A 35 18.62 -4.09 -10.76
N ASP A 36 19.59 -4.90 -10.34
CA ASP A 36 19.40 -6.33 -10.08
C ASP A 36 18.35 -6.59 -8.97
N ASP A 37 18.33 -5.76 -7.92
CA ASP A 37 17.34 -5.86 -6.85
C ASP A 37 15.95 -5.46 -7.34
N ALA A 38 15.87 -4.44 -8.22
CA ALA A 38 14.60 -4.02 -8.82
C ALA A 38 14.01 -5.11 -9.71
N PHE A 39 14.81 -5.73 -10.57
CA PHE A 39 14.37 -6.88 -11.36
C PHE A 39 14.00 -8.06 -10.45
N GLY A 40 14.79 -8.34 -9.41
CA GLY A 40 14.47 -9.37 -8.44
C GLY A 40 13.12 -9.15 -7.73
N VAL A 41 12.78 -7.90 -7.38
CA VAL A 41 11.46 -7.55 -6.82
C VAL A 41 10.33 -7.87 -7.80
N LEU A 42 10.48 -7.48 -9.07
CA LEU A 42 9.47 -7.72 -10.10
C LEU A 42 9.27 -9.21 -10.37
N ASP A 43 10.36 -9.96 -10.51
CA ASP A 43 10.33 -11.41 -10.68
C ASP A 43 9.65 -12.09 -9.50
N ALA A 44 10.02 -11.74 -8.27
CA ALA A 44 9.43 -12.31 -7.07
C ALA A 44 7.93 -12.02 -6.94
N ALA A 45 7.49 -10.84 -7.37
CA ALA A 45 6.06 -10.50 -7.42
C ALA A 45 5.31 -11.38 -8.42
N VAL A 46 5.83 -11.52 -9.66
CA VAL A 46 5.24 -12.37 -10.71
C VAL A 46 5.21 -13.84 -10.28
N GLU A 47 6.32 -14.36 -9.73
CA GLU A 47 6.42 -15.73 -9.19
C GLU A 47 5.38 -15.98 -8.09
N SER A 48 5.03 -14.96 -7.31
CA SER A 48 4.02 -15.03 -6.25
C SER A 48 2.58 -14.89 -6.78
N GLY A 49 2.39 -14.73 -8.09
CA GLY A 49 1.09 -14.63 -8.75
C GLY A 49 0.52 -13.21 -8.82
N VAL A 50 1.33 -12.17 -8.61
CA VAL A 50 0.92 -10.77 -8.79
C VAL A 50 0.69 -10.49 -10.27
N THR A 51 -0.47 -9.91 -10.59
CA THR A 51 -0.89 -9.57 -11.97
C THR A 51 -1.20 -8.09 -12.16
N PHE A 52 -1.09 -7.28 -11.10
CA PHE A 52 -1.35 -5.84 -11.14
C PHE A 52 -0.15 -5.05 -10.65
N PHE A 53 0.43 -4.26 -11.55
CA PHE A 53 1.60 -3.43 -11.30
C PHE A 53 1.21 -1.97 -11.49
N ASP A 54 1.44 -1.17 -10.45
CA ASP A 54 1.25 0.27 -10.49
C ASP A 54 2.61 0.93 -10.69
N THR A 55 2.73 1.65 -11.80
CA THR A 55 3.95 2.35 -12.20
C THR A 55 3.68 3.85 -12.20
N ALA A 56 4.54 4.62 -11.57
CA ALA A 56 4.48 6.07 -11.60
C ALA A 56 5.62 6.66 -12.45
N ASP A 57 5.39 7.89 -12.93
CA ASP A 57 6.24 8.60 -13.86
C ASP A 57 7.62 8.93 -13.27
N VAL A 58 8.70 8.57 -13.97
CA VAL A 58 10.07 8.89 -13.53
C VAL A 58 10.43 10.36 -13.79
N LYS A 59 11.52 10.83 -13.18
CA LYS A 59 11.96 12.24 -13.09
C LYS A 59 11.94 13.04 -14.41
N ASP A 60 12.13 12.37 -15.55
CA ASP A 60 12.19 13.00 -16.88
C ASP A 60 10.82 13.08 -17.59
N THR A 61 9.73 12.64 -16.94
CA THR A 61 8.39 12.77 -17.52
C THR A 61 7.98 14.24 -17.57
N VAL A 62 7.76 14.73 -18.78
CA VAL A 62 7.21 16.06 -19.05
C VAL A 62 5.70 15.95 -19.28
N PHE A 63 4.92 16.56 -18.38
CA PHE A 63 3.47 16.65 -18.50
C PHE A 63 3.07 17.91 -19.28
N GLY A 64 1.88 17.89 -19.90
CA GLY A 64 1.34 19.04 -20.62
C GLY A 64 1.05 20.24 -19.71
N PRO A 65 0.91 21.46 -20.25
CA PRO A 65 0.78 22.70 -19.46
C PRO A 65 -0.50 22.76 -18.61
N GLU A 66 -1.56 22.06 -19.00
CA GLU A 66 -2.83 22.00 -18.26
C GLU A 66 -2.96 20.78 -17.34
N ASP A 67 -1.92 19.95 -17.23
CA ASP A 67 -1.91 18.82 -16.30
C ASP A 67 -1.67 19.33 -14.87
N HIS A 68 -2.45 18.84 -13.90
CA HIS A 68 -2.26 19.23 -12.51
C HIS A 68 -0.87 18.87 -11.99
N ARG A 69 -0.21 17.85 -12.53
CA ARG A 69 1.18 17.50 -12.19
C ARG A 69 2.21 18.50 -12.72
N THR A 70 1.81 19.38 -13.64
CA THR A 70 2.58 20.53 -14.12
C THR A 70 2.32 21.77 -13.28
N TYR A 71 1.05 22.15 -13.10
CA TYR A 71 0.70 23.42 -12.45
C TYR A 71 0.58 23.34 -10.91
N ASN A 72 0.50 22.13 -10.35
CA ASN A 72 0.38 21.87 -8.91
C ASN A 72 1.56 21.02 -8.38
N ARG A 73 2.72 21.07 -9.04
CA ARG A 73 3.88 20.22 -8.70
C ARG A 73 4.45 20.49 -7.30
N HIS A 74 4.24 21.67 -6.73
CA HIS A 74 4.63 21.98 -5.35
C HIS A 74 3.41 22.16 -4.43
N GLY A 75 2.25 21.59 -4.82
CA GLY A 75 1.01 21.56 -4.05
C GLY A 75 0.36 22.91 -3.79
N GLU A 76 0.58 23.89 -4.67
CA GLU A 76 0.00 25.23 -4.56
C GLU A 76 -1.53 25.30 -4.83
N ALA A 77 -2.11 24.22 -5.36
CA ALA A 77 -3.52 24.06 -5.74
C ALA A 77 -4.23 22.87 -5.04
N PHE A 78 -3.51 21.81 -4.66
CA PHE A 78 -3.99 20.72 -3.79
C PHE A 78 -2.85 20.23 -2.90
N ASP A 79 -3.16 19.83 -1.67
CA ASP A 79 -2.19 19.61 -0.60
C ASP A 79 -1.06 18.63 -0.99
N ARG A 80 0.19 19.02 -0.74
CA ARG A 80 1.34 18.14 -0.98
C ARG A 80 1.21 16.96 -0.05
N GLY A 81 1.14 15.75 -0.62
CA GLY A 81 1.08 14.48 0.10
C GLY A 81 1.82 14.52 1.43
N GLU A 82 1.08 14.86 2.49
CA GLU A 82 1.67 15.00 3.80
C GLU A 82 2.08 13.58 4.21
N THR A 83 3.33 13.44 4.63
CA THR A 83 3.79 12.21 5.26
C THR A 83 2.80 11.92 6.39
N PHE A 84 2.18 10.73 6.39
CA PHE A 84 1.08 10.35 7.28
C PHE A 84 -0.29 10.99 7.02
N SER A 85 -0.59 11.48 5.81
CA SER A 85 -1.92 12.02 5.44
C SER A 85 -2.39 13.17 6.34
N GLY A 86 -1.45 13.92 6.92
CA GLY A 86 -1.71 15.06 7.81
C GLY A 86 -1.86 14.73 9.28
N ILE A 87 -1.52 13.51 9.69
CA ILE A 87 -1.40 13.10 11.10
C ILE A 87 -0.06 13.58 11.66
N ASP A 88 -0.05 14.04 12.91
CA ASP A 88 1.19 14.30 13.64
C ASP A 88 2.11 13.07 13.65
N TYR A 89 3.41 13.30 13.45
CA TYR A 89 4.40 12.22 13.35
C TYR A 89 4.43 11.33 14.59
N ALA A 90 4.42 11.91 15.80
CA ALA A 90 4.50 11.16 17.04
C ALA A 90 3.20 10.36 17.27
N THR A 91 2.04 10.96 16.95
CA THR A 91 0.75 10.26 16.94
C THR A 91 0.78 9.07 15.98
N GLY A 92 1.27 9.27 14.75
CA GLY A 92 1.39 8.21 13.74
C GLY A 92 2.30 7.05 14.17
N VAL A 93 3.46 7.36 14.75
CA VAL A 93 4.39 6.35 15.28
C VAL A 93 3.77 5.57 16.44
N ALA A 94 3.11 6.26 17.38
CA ALA A 94 2.44 5.61 18.50
C ALA A 94 1.30 4.69 18.03
N ALA A 95 0.47 5.15 17.09
CA ALA A 95 -0.59 4.35 16.50
C ALA A 95 -0.04 3.13 15.74
N ALA A 96 1.06 3.29 15.00
CA ALA A 96 1.70 2.17 14.31
C ALA A 96 2.26 1.11 15.28
N ALA A 97 2.81 1.54 16.43
CA ALA A 97 3.27 0.64 17.48
C ALA A 97 2.10 -0.12 18.12
N GLU A 98 1.00 0.56 18.46
CA GLU A 98 -0.20 -0.11 18.98
C GLU A 98 -0.81 -1.08 17.95
N PHE A 99 -0.85 -0.69 16.67
CA PHE A 99 -1.30 -1.57 15.59
C PHE A 99 -0.45 -2.84 15.46
N ALA A 100 0.87 -2.74 15.67
CA ALA A 100 1.76 -3.90 15.58
C ALA A 100 1.40 -5.00 16.59
N GLU A 101 0.91 -4.63 17.77
CA GLU A 101 0.46 -5.56 18.81
C GLU A 101 -0.87 -6.27 18.44
N LEU A 102 -1.59 -5.80 17.42
CA LEU A 102 -2.82 -6.41 16.92
C LEU A 102 -2.55 -7.52 15.88
N ALA A 103 -1.30 -7.71 15.46
CA ALA A 103 -0.94 -8.71 14.47
C ALA A 103 -1.21 -10.14 15.02
N PRO A 104 -1.95 -10.99 14.29
CA PRO A 104 -2.15 -12.37 14.70
C PRO A 104 -0.83 -13.16 14.69
N GLU A 105 -0.78 -14.23 15.46
CA GLU A 105 0.40 -15.10 15.54
C GLU A 105 0.83 -15.57 14.14
N GLY A 106 2.13 -15.39 13.83
CA GLY A 106 2.71 -15.77 12.54
C GLY A 106 2.53 -14.75 11.41
N ALA A 107 1.83 -13.63 11.63
CA ALA A 107 1.77 -12.52 10.69
C ALA A 107 2.62 -11.34 11.15
N THR A 108 3.27 -10.65 10.20
CA THR A 108 3.91 -9.37 10.49
C THR A 108 2.88 -8.24 10.56
N PRO A 109 3.20 -7.09 11.20
CA PRO A 109 2.34 -5.91 11.14
C PRO A 109 2.03 -5.47 9.72
N ALA A 110 3.02 -5.49 8.81
CA ALA A 110 2.82 -5.14 7.40
C ALA A 110 1.81 -6.09 6.72
N GLN A 111 1.96 -7.41 6.89
CA GLN A 111 1.02 -8.37 6.32
C GLN A 111 -0.38 -8.23 6.93
N THR A 112 -0.48 -7.90 8.22
CA THR A 112 -1.74 -7.64 8.91
C THR A 112 -2.43 -6.42 8.30
N ALA A 113 -1.71 -5.33 8.05
CA ALA A 113 -2.24 -4.13 7.41
C ALA A 113 -2.73 -4.44 5.99
N LEU A 114 -1.94 -5.13 5.18
CA LEU A 114 -2.34 -5.52 3.83
C LEU A 114 -3.57 -6.42 3.84
N ARG A 115 -3.61 -7.41 4.75
CA ARG A 115 -4.77 -8.30 4.89
C ARG A 115 -6.03 -7.54 5.33
N TRP A 116 -5.89 -6.58 6.24
CA TRP A 116 -6.97 -5.69 6.65
C TRP A 116 -7.52 -4.88 5.46
N ILE A 117 -6.65 -4.30 4.62
CA ILE A 117 -7.04 -3.54 3.42
C ILE A 117 -7.79 -4.45 2.43
N ILE A 118 -7.26 -5.66 2.16
CA ILE A 118 -7.88 -6.65 1.26
C ILE A 118 -9.29 -7.05 1.75
N GLN A 119 -9.52 -7.07 3.06
CA GLN A 119 -10.83 -7.41 3.64
C GLN A 119 -11.85 -6.29 3.58
N GLN A 120 -11.47 -5.05 3.26
CA GLN A 120 -12.42 -3.95 3.22
C GLN A 120 -13.37 -4.06 2.02
N PRO A 121 -14.67 -3.79 2.21
CA PRO A 121 -15.62 -3.68 1.11
C PRO A 121 -15.17 -2.62 0.10
N GLY A 122 -15.26 -2.96 -1.20
CA GLY A 122 -14.90 -2.05 -2.29
C GLY A 122 -13.42 -2.06 -2.67
N VAL A 123 -12.55 -2.72 -1.90
CA VAL A 123 -11.13 -2.89 -2.27
C VAL A 123 -10.97 -4.07 -3.24
N THR A 124 -10.46 -3.78 -4.44
CA THR A 124 -10.11 -4.82 -5.41
C THR A 124 -8.68 -5.33 -5.20
N SER A 125 -7.73 -4.41 -5.03
CA SER A 125 -6.31 -4.72 -4.87
C SER A 125 -5.65 -3.70 -3.96
N VAL A 126 -4.68 -4.14 -3.15
CA VAL A 126 -3.75 -3.28 -2.40
C VAL A 126 -2.40 -3.29 -3.10
N ILE A 127 -1.76 -2.13 -3.26
CA ILE A 127 -0.54 -1.95 -4.08
C ILE A 127 0.67 -1.53 -3.22
N PRO A 128 1.16 -2.38 -2.31
CA PRO A 128 2.34 -2.03 -1.53
C PRO A 128 3.59 -1.91 -2.41
N GLY A 129 4.49 -1.02 -2.00
CA GLY A 129 5.85 -0.98 -2.50
C GLY A 129 6.74 -2.05 -1.91
N ALA A 130 7.81 -2.40 -2.62
CA ALA A 130 8.89 -3.25 -2.12
C ALA A 130 10.22 -2.75 -2.66
N ARG A 131 11.27 -2.81 -1.83
CA ARG A 131 12.66 -2.51 -2.22
C ARG A 131 13.58 -3.73 -2.13
N SER A 132 13.02 -4.90 -1.82
CA SER A 132 13.75 -6.17 -1.79
C SER A 132 12.85 -7.33 -2.15
N VAL A 133 13.45 -8.39 -2.69
CA VAL A 133 12.80 -9.67 -3.00
C VAL A 133 11.98 -10.20 -1.82
N GLU A 134 12.54 -10.11 -0.61
CA GLU A 134 11.89 -10.58 0.61
C GLU A 134 10.60 -9.79 0.90
N GLN A 135 10.63 -8.47 0.74
CA GLN A 135 9.45 -7.63 0.92
C GLN A 135 8.37 -7.93 -0.13
N ALA A 136 8.75 -8.13 -1.39
CA ALA A 136 7.80 -8.48 -2.45
C ALA A 136 7.07 -9.79 -2.13
N ARG A 137 7.81 -10.82 -1.69
CA ARG A 137 7.24 -12.10 -1.25
C ARG A 137 6.39 -11.97 0.00
N ALA A 138 6.85 -11.20 0.99
CA ALA A 138 6.11 -10.98 2.23
C ALA A 138 4.78 -10.25 1.99
N ASN A 139 4.78 -9.23 1.12
CA ASN A 139 3.59 -8.51 0.68
C ASN A 139 2.60 -9.45 0.01
N ALA A 140 3.05 -10.24 -0.97
CA ALA A 140 2.20 -11.20 -1.66
C ALA A 140 1.62 -12.27 -0.71
N ALA A 141 2.42 -12.74 0.26
CA ALA A 141 1.99 -13.71 1.27
C ALA A 141 0.85 -13.20 2.16
N ALA A 142 0.63 -11.88 2.28
CA ALA A 142 -0.51 -11.33 3.00
C ALA A 142 -1.86 -11.78 2.42
N ALA A 143 -1.93 -12.05 1.11
CA ALA A 143 -3.14 -12.57 0.45
C ALA A 143 -3.53 -13.98 0.95
N ALA A 144 -2.54 -14.77 1.38
CA ALA A 144 -2.74 -16.12 1.87
C ALA A 144 -3.12 -16.21 3.35
N LEU A 145 -3.06 -15.09 4.09
CA LEU A 145 -3.49 -15.06 5.47
C LEU A 145 -4.99 -15.35 5.59
N PRO A 146 -5.43 -16.04 6.66
CA PRO A 146 -6.85 -16.18 6.94
C PRO A 146 -7.48 -14.78 7.11
N PRO A 147 -8.81 -14.66 6.95
CA PRO A 147 -9.51 -13.45 7.35
C PRO A 147 -9.15 -13.08 8.79
N LEU A 148 -8.77 -11.82 9.01
CA LEU A 148 -8.55 -11.27 10.34
C LEU A 148 -9.82 -11.45 11.18
N PRO A 149 -9.69 -11.90 12.44
CA PRO A 149 -10.83 -12.03 13.34
C PRO A 149 -11.57 -10.71 13.53
N GLN A 150 -12.87 -10.79 13.79
CA GLN A 150 -13.70 -9.59 14.04
C GLN A 150 -13.14 -8.73 15.19
N ALA A 151 -12.59 -9.35 16.23
CA ALA A 151 -11.94 -8.64 17.34
C ALA A 151 -10.76 -7.78 16.88
N THR A 152 -9.93 -8.28 15.95
CA THR A 152 -8.83 -7.51 15.36
C THR A 152 -9.38 -6.36 14.51
N LEU A 153 -10.41 -6.60 13.70
CA LEU A 153 -11.04 -5.54 12.88
C LEU A 153 -11.62 -4.42 13.75
N ASP A 154 -12.27 -4.79 14.85
CA ASP A 154 -12.85 -3.84 15.80
C ASP A 154 -11.77 -3.05 16.55
N ALA A 155 -10.66 -3.69 16.93
CA ALA A 155 -9.53 -3.03 17.56
C ALA A 155 -8.82 -2.03 16.62
N VAL A 156 -8.64 -2.39 15.34
CA VAL A 156 -8.09 -1.47 14.33
C VAL A 156 -9.01 -0.27 14.13
N ARG A 157 -10.34 -0.49 14.10
CA ARG A 157 -11.31 0.61 13.99
C ARG A 157 -11.24 1.54 15.21
N ASP A 158 -11.21 1.00 16.42
CA ASP A 158 -11.10 1.78 17.65
C ASP A 158 -9.80 2.58 17.71
N LEU A 159 -8.67 2.00 17.29
CA LEU A 159 -7.40 2.70 17.17
C LEU A 159 -7.49 3.89 16.19
N CYS A 160 -8.03 3.68 14.99
CA CYS A 160 -8.21 4.74 14.01
C CYS A 160 -9.15 5.84 14.54
N ASP A 161 -10.25 5.46 15.20
CA ASP A 161 -11.24 6.42 15.71
C ASP A 161 -10.69 7.29 16.85
N ARG A 162 -9.90 6.72 17.75
CA ARG A 162 -9.33 7.45 18.89
C ARG A 162 -8.09 8.27 18.51
N SER A 163 -7.24 7.77 17.63
CA SER A 163 -5.90 8.34 17.41
C SER A 163 -5.76 9.07 16.09
N ILE A 164 -6.57 8.77 15.08
CA ILE A 164 -6.37 9.30 13.71
C ILE A 164 -7.52 10.20 13.28
N ARG A 165 -8.78 9.77 13.51
CA ARG A 165 -9.99 10.43 12.98
C ARG A 165 -10.02 11.93 13.26
N ALA A 166 -9.73 12.37 14.48
CA ALA A 166 -9.82 13.79 14.84
C ALA A 166 -8.86 14.69 14.04
N GLU A 167 -7.72 14.17 13.58
CA GLU A 167 -6.70 14.97 12.89
C GLU A 167 -6.95 15.07 11.37
N VAL A 168 -7.63 14.09 10.79
CA VAL A 168 -7.79 13.96 9.33
C VAL A 168 -9.24 13.94 8.84
N HIS A 169 -10.24 13.69 9.69
CA HIS A 169 -11.61 13.50 9.21
C HIS A 169 -12.21 14.75 8.55
N ASP A 170 -11.80 15.94 8.99
CA ASP A 170 -12.25 17.20 8.39
C ASP A 170 -11.55 17.50 7.05
N ARG A 171 -10.53 16.72 6.68
CA ARG A 171 -9.73 16.88 5.45
C ARG A 171 -10.23 16.03 4.28
N TRP A 172 -11.20 15.12 4.50
CA TRP A 172 -11.71 14.17 3.51
C TRP A 172 -13.22 13.91 3.63
#